data_AF-A0A023B2P2-F1
#
_entry.id   AF-A0A023B2P2-F1
#
_cell.length_a   1.000
_cell.length_b   1.000
_cell.length_c   1.000
_cell.angle_alpha   90.00
_cell.angle_beta   90.00
_cell.angle_gamma   90.00
#
_symmetry.space_group_name_H-M   'P 1'
#
loop_
_entity.id
_entity.type
_entity.pdbx_description
1 polymer ?
#
loop_
_entity_poly.entity_id
_entity_poly.type
_entity_poly.pdbx_seq_one_letter_code
_entity_poly.pdbx_strand_id
1 'polypeptide(L)'
;MRCLSAGACVERSVLLVGAVLTCEVGGKRVDMVKALESLKPWDEMSEVMGAGFKLIAQVPDLVVGLPGEVHEELSKAELNALHAAVLFDRRLRAVIIVAGSHCLYALEQVIQAHPDTCGITPELGHAIREWVTAFRNRVGPAYHPYPATDATRVADLKFFLLRLSRVSVRNIKHFNTCTIPILQPCNPDAVLPDVWQRAQAELGSVIEGEVQEVSAVSSDEYKQRMGPLAIAGLAAPKPTTAPVTRHVHFS
;
A
#
# COMPACT_ATOMS: atom_id res chain seq x y z
N MET A 1 -23.10 -23.94 35.68
CA MET A 1 -23.16 -22.52 35.26
C MET A 1 -21.89 -22.19 34.50
N ARG A 2 -21.97 -22.05 33.17
CA ARG A 2 -20.86 -21.60 32.32
C ARG A 2 -21.14 -20.15 31.95
N CYS A 3 -20.32 -19.22 32.47
CA CYS A 3 -20.40 -17.82 32.09
C CYS A 3 -19.80 -17.67 30.69
N LEU A 4 -20.66 -17.35 29.71
CA LEU A 4 -20.24 -16.85 28.40
C LEU A 4 -19.90 -15.36 28.57
N SER A 5 -18.62 -15.04 28.61
CA SER A 5 -18.14 -13.67 28.50
C SER A 5 -18.13 -13.27 27.02
N ALA A 6 -19.18 -12.58 26.59
CA ALA A 6 -19.21 -11.89 25.30
C ALA A 6 -18.37 -10.62 25.41
N GLY A 7 -17.12 -10.69 24.92
CA GLY A 7 -16.32 -9.50 24.68
C GLY A 7 -16.82 -8.81 23.42
N ALA A 8 -17.78 -7.90 23.56
CA ALA A 8 -18.13 -6.98 22.49
C ALA A 8 -16.96 -6.01 22.32
N CYS A 9 -16.11 -6.27 21.32
CA CYS A 9 -15.16 -5.28 20.82
C CYS A 9 -15.97 -4.19 20.12
N VAL A 10 -16.37 -3.18 20.87
CA VAL A 10 -16.96 -1.96 20.32
C VAL A 10 -15.80 -1.15 19.75
N GLU A 11 -15.35 -1.51 18.55
CA GLU A 11 -14.57 -0.61 17.71
C GLU A 11 -15.45 0.62 17.45
N ARG A 12 -15.16 1.71 18.14
CA ARG A 12 -15.77 3.01 17.85
C ARG A 12 -15.45 3.33 16.40
N SER A 13 -16.47 3.28 15.56
CA SER A 13 -16.42 3.72 14.16
C SER A 13 -16.18 5.22 14.14
N VAL A 14 -14.91 5.64 14.26
CA VAL A 14 -14.50 6.97 13.86
C VAL A 14 -14.58 6.95 12.34
N LEU A 15 -15.61 7.58 11.78
CA LEU A 15 -15.68 7.83 10.34
C LEU A 15 -14.40 8.54 9.94
N LEU A 16 -13.62 7.93 9.05
CA LEU A 16 -12.38 8.51 8.57
C LEU A 16 -12.74 9.53 7.51
N VAL A 17 -12.21 10.74 7.67
CA VAL A 17 -12.44 11.83 6.72
C VAL A 17 -11.80 11.54 5.35
N GLY A 18 -10.88 10.57 5.28
CA GLY A 18 -10.24 10.13 4.04
C GLY A 18 -9.57 8.78 4.19
N ALA A 19 -8.83 8.38 3.16
CA ALA A 19 -8.14 7.10 3.14
C ALA A 19 -6.82 7.14 3.91
N VAL A 20 -6.46 6.03 4.54
CA VAL A 20 -5.19 5.83 5.23
C VAL A 20 -4.43 4.69 4.55
N LEU A 21 -3.17 4.91 4.20
CA LEU A 21 -2.27 3.85 3.74
C LEU A 21 -1.04 3.79 4.63
N THR A 22 -0.95 2.74 5.44
CA THR A 22 0.11 2.63 6.45
C THR A 22 1.47 2.40 5.81
N CYS A 23 2.48 3.17 6.20
CA CYS A 23 3.89 2.85 5.97
C CYS A 23 4.70 3.09 7.25
N GLU A 24 5.99 2.75 7.22
CA GLU A 24 6.93 3.09 8.29
C GLU A 24 8.04 4.00 7.79
N VAL A 25 8.33 5.09 8.52
CA VAL A 25 9.44 6.01 8.23
C VAL A 25 10.30 6.13 9.48
N GLY A 26 11.51 5.59 9.46
CA GLY A 26 12.40 5.62 10.62
C GLY A 26 11.82 4.97 11.88
N GLY A 27 11.05 3.89 11.73
CA GLY A 27 10.38 3.20 12.85
C GLY A 27 9.01 3.77 13.24
N LYS A 28 8.62 4.93 12.70
CA LYS A 28 7.31 5.55 12.96
C LYS A 28 6.26 5.04 12.00
N ARG A 29 5.05 4.73 12.48
CA ARG A 29 3.90 4.42 11.63
C ARG A 29 3.35 5.72 11.06
N VAL A 30 3.27 5.83 9.74
CA VAL A 30 2.88 7.06 9.04
C VAL A 30 1.77 6.77 8.07
N ASP A 31 0.83 7.70 7.92
CA ASP A 31 -0.12 7.69 6.81
C ASP A 31 0.59 8.19 5.54
N MET A 32 0.87 7.26 4.65
CA MET A 32 1.55 7.51 3.39
C MET A 32 0.74 8.43 2.47
N VAL A 33 -0.59 8.41 2.55
CA VAL A 33 -1.46 9.27 1.75
C VAL A 33 -1.22 10.73 2.12
N LYS A 34 -1.40 11.07 3.40
CA LYS A 34 -1.13 12.41 3.94
C LYS A 34 0.32 12.85 3.76
N ALA A 35 1.29 11.95 3.90
CA ALA A 35 2.69 12.27 3.72
C ALA A 35 3.04 12.62 2.25
N LEU A 36 2.39 11.99 1.27
CA LEU A 36 2.75 12.12 -0.14
C LEU A 36 1.80 12.97 -0.98
N GLU A 37 0.59 13.29 -0.50
CA GLU A 37 -0.30 14.23 -1.20
C GLU A 37 0.32 15.64 -1.35
N SER A 38 1.23 16.00 -0.45
CA SER A 38 1.94 17.28 -0.40
C SER A 38 3.25 17.29 -1.19
N LEU A 39 3.59 16.16 -1.84
CA LEU A 39 4.80 16.02 -2.63
C LEU A 39 4.77 17.01 -3.81
N LYS A 40 5.80 17.86 -3.91
CA LYS A 40 5.97 18.74 -5.07
C LYS A 40 6.48 17.93 -6.26
N PRO A 41 5.88 18.06 -7.44
CA PRO A 41 6.39 17.38 -8.62
C PRO A 41 7.75 17.94 -9.06
N TRP A 42 8.59 17.06 -9.62
CA TRP A 42 9.90 17.36 -10.22
C TRP A 42 10.12 16.66 -11.57
N ASP A 43 9.35 15.61 -11.84
CA ASP A 43 9.25 14.92 -13.13
C ASP A 43 7.80 14.46 -13.35
N GLU A 44 7.47 14.07 -14.57
CA GLU A 44 6.10 13.62 -14.88
C GLU A 44 5.66 12.40 -14.04
N MET A 45 6.58 11.54 -13.61
CA MET A 45 6.22 10.38 -12.80
C MET A 45 5.82 10.81 -11.37
N SER A 46 6.50 11.80 -10.81
CA SER A 46 6.16 12.40 -9.52
C SER A 46 4.84 13.18 -9.58
N GLU A 47 4.50 13.79 -10.72
CA GLU A 47 3.18 14.38 -10.95
C GLU A 47 2.08 13.32 -10.89
N VAL A 48 2.27 12.21 -11.63
CA VAL A 48 1.34 11.07 -11.62
C VAL A 48 1.21 10.50 -10.21
N MET A 49 2.33 10.27 -9.52
CA MET A 49 2.32 9.75 -8.14
C MET A 49 1.59 10.68 -7.17
N GLY A 50 1.90 11.98 -7.17
CA GLY A 50 1.25 12.97 -6.31
C GLY A 50 -0.24 13.11 -6.61
N ALA A 51 -0.63 13.09 -7.89
CA ALA A 51 -2.04 13.09 -8.28
C ALA A 51 -2.76 11.84 -7.77
N GLY A 52 -2.13 10.66 -7.84
CA GLY A 52 -2.69 9.41 -7.35
C GLY A 52 -2.97 9.46 -5.84
N PHE A 53 -2.01 9.91 -5.04
CA PHE A 53 -2.22 10.05 -3.59
C PHE A 53 -3.28 11.09 -3.24
N LYS A 54 -3.40 12.19 -3.99
CA LYS A 54 -4.50 13.16 -3.82
C LYS A 54 -5.87 12.56 -4.12
N LEU A 55 -5.97 11.64 -5.07
CA LEU A 55 -7.22 10.92 -5.35
C LEU A 55 -7.55 9.96 -4.22
N ILE A 56 -6.56 9.20 -3.73
CA ILE A 56 -6.74 8.30 -2.58
C ILE A 56 -7.19 9.08 -1.34
N ALA A 57 -6.60 10.25 -1.06
CA ALA A 57 -6.97 11.09 0.08
C ALA A 57 -8.45 11.51 0.11
N GLN A 58 -9.09 11.62 -1.06
CA GLN A 58 -10.50 11.98 -1.20
C GLN A 58 -11.46 10.80 -1.04
N VAL A 59 -10.94 9.58 -0.93
CA VAL A 59 -11.75 8.38 -0.74
C VAL A 59 -12.16 8.26 0.74
N PRO A 60 -13.45 8.28 1.07
CA PRO A 60 -13.90 8.17 2.45
C PRO A 60 -13.73 6.75 3.00
N ASP A 61 -13.47 6.64 4.29
CA ASP A 61 -13.54 5.39 5.06
C ASP A 61 -12.70 4.21 4.53
N LEU A 62 -11.61 4.48 3.82
CA LEU A 62 -10.71 3.44 3.31
C LEU A 62 -9.48 3.30 4.21
N VAL A 63 -9.26 2.12 4.77
CA VAL A 63 -8.03 1.81 5.51
C VAL A 63 -7.26 0.71 4.82
N VAL A 64 -5.99 0.99 4.53
CA VAL A 64 -5.07 0.08 3.86
C VAL A 64 -3.84 -0.13 4.74
N GLY A 65 -3.58 -1.38 5.11
CA GLY A 65 -2.50 -1.75 6.02
C GLY A 65 -3.03 -2.07 7.42
N LEU A 66 -2.67 -1.24 8.42
CA LEU A 66 -2.98 -1.50 9.83
C LEU A 66 -4.21 -0.70 10.30
N PRO A 67 -5.41 -1.31 10.38
CA PRO A 67 -6.59 -0.64 10.92
C PRO A 67 -6.48 -0.43 12.43
N GLY A 68 -6.99 0.72 12.90
CA GLY A 68 -7.01 1.07 14.33
C GLY A 68 -5.67 1.52 14.93
N GLU A 69 -4.60 1.50 14.14
CA GLU A 69 -3.29 1.99 14.57
C GLU A 69 -3.20 3.51 14.53
N VAL A 70 -2.41 4.06 15.45
CA VAL A 70 -2.13 5.51 15.47
C VAL A 70 -1.00 5.80 14.48
N HIS A 71 -1.30 6.62 13.47
CA HIS A 71 -0.30 7.15 12.56
C HIS A 71 0.27 8.46 13.11
N GLU A 72 1.59 8.49 13.27
CA GLU A 72 2.33 9.67 13.70
C GLU A 72 2.37 10.71 12.58
N GLU A 73 2.18 11.97 12.94
CA GLU A 73 2.45 13.08 12.03
C GLU A 73 3.95 13.34 11.96
N LEU A 74 4.52 13.26 10.76
CA LEU A 74 5.90 13.66 10.54
C LEU A 74 6.05 15.17 10.75
N SER A 75 7.10 15.56 11.48
CA SER A 75 7.48 16.98 11.54
C SER A 75 7.81 17.51 10.14
N LYS A 76 7.73 18.83 9.94
CA LYS A 76 8.09 19.46 8.66
C LYS A 76 9.48 19.04 8.16
N ALA A 77 10.44 18.87 9.06
CA ALA A 77 11.79 18.45 8.72
C ALA A 77 11.84 16.98 8.26
N GLU A 78 11.14 16.08 8.96
CA GLU A 78 11.03 14.67 8.58
C GLU A 78 10.25 14.48 7.27
N LEU A 79 9.18 15.24 7.06
CA LEU A 79 8.41 15.21 5.81
C LEU A 79 9.25 15.67 4.62
N ASN A 80 9.99 16.78 4.76
CA ASN A 80 10.92 17.24 3.73
C ASN A 80 12.02 16.21 3.46
N ALA A 81 12.49 15.52 4.50
CA ALA A 81 13.47 14.45 4.38
C ALA A 81 12.89 13.23 3.64
N LEU A 82 11.63 12.88 3.88
CA LEU A 82 10.91 11.85 3.14
C LEU A 82 10.79 12.23 1.66
N HIS A 83 10.34 13.45 1.36
CA HIS A 83 10.22 13.93 -0.03
C HIS A 83 11.56 13.91 -0.76
N ALA A 84 12.64 14.33 -0.09
CA ALA A 84 13.99 14.23 -0.63
C ALA A 84 14.42 12.77 -0.87
N ALA A 85 14.10 11.86 0.05
CA ALA A 85 14.39 10.43 -0.13
C ALA A 85 13.64 9.85 -1.33
N VAL A 86 12.37 10.19 -1.53
CA VAL A 86 11.58 9.76 -2.70
C VAL A 86 12.13 10.33 -4.00
N LEU A 87 12.62 11.57 -3.98
CA LEU A 87 13.26 12.20 -5.14
C LEU A 87 14.55 11.48 -5.55
N PHE A 88 15.44 11.19 -4.59
CA PHE A 88 16.78 10.69 -4.89
C PHE A 88 16.88 9.15 -4.92
N ASP A 89 16.03 8.43 -4.20
CA ASP A 89 16.03 6.96 -4.18
C ASP A 89 14.96 6.38 -5.11
N ARG A 90 15.38 6.00 -6.32
CA ARG A 90 14.52 5.40 -7.34
C ARG A 90 13.77 4.15 -6.85
N ARG A 91 14.31 3.41 -5.89
CA ARG A 91 13.70 2.16 -5.40
C ARG A 91 12.61 2.46 -4.40
N LEU A 92 12.87 3.41 -3.48
CA LEU A 92 11.83 3.93 -2.59
C LEU A 92 10.65 4.46 -3.41
N ARG A 93 10.95 5.28 -4.43
CA ARG A 93 9.94 5.77 -5.37
C ARG A 93 9.17 4.63 -6.03
N ALA A 94 9.86 3.60 -6.51
CA ALA A 94 9.23 2.45 -7.16
C ALA A 94 8.30 1.66 -6.22
N VAL A 95 8.69 1.42 -4.96
CA VAL A 95 7.81 0.71 -4.02
C VAL A 95 6.59 1.55 -3.60
N ILE A 96 6.78 2.86 -3.42
CA ILE A 96 5.70 3.79 -3.08
C ILE A 96 4.67 3.87 -4.20
N ILE A 97 5.13 4.04 -5.45
CA ILE A 97 4.21 4.16 -6.59
C ILE A 97 3.44 2.86 -6.82
N VAL A 98 4.07 1.71 -6.59
CA VAL A 98 3.41 0.39 -6.64
C VAL A 98 2.34 0.27 -5.55
N ALA A 99 2.63 0.68 -4.31
CA ALA A 99 1.64 0.63 -3.24
C ALA A 99 0.43 1.54 -3.53
N GLY A 100 0.67 2.77 -3.99
CA GLY A 100 -0.38 3.72 -4.36
C GLY A 100 -1.19 3.26 -5.57
N SER A 101 -0.52 2.76 -6.62
CA SER A 101 -1.21 2.26 -7.82
C SER A 101 -2.10 1.06 -7.48
N HIS A 102 -1.63 0.09 -6.69
CA HIS A 102 -2.43 -1.07 -6.29
C HIS A 102 -3.75 -0.66 -5.61
N CYS A 103 -3.72 0.40 -4.79
CA CYS A 103 -4.93 0.95 -4.19
C CYS A 103 -5.87 1.55 -5.25
N LEU A 104 -5.35 2.37 -6.16
CA LEU A 104 -6.17 3.00 -7.21
C LEU A 104 -6.75 2.00 -8.21
N TYR A 105 -6.03 0.93 -8.54
CA TYR A 105 -6.57 -0.17 -9.35
C TYR A 105 -7.71 -0.90 -8.64
N ALA A 106 -7.58 -1.19 -7.34
CA ALA A 106 -8.66 -1.81 -6.57
C ALA A 106 -9.90 -0.92 -6.51
N LEU A 107 -9.70 0.40 -6.32
CA LEU A 107 -10.77 1.38 -6.35
C LEU A 107 -11.48 1.42 -7.70
N GLU A 108 -10.71 1.49 -8.80
CA GLU A 108 -11.26 1.52 -10.16
C GLU A 108 -12.10 0.29 -10.47
N GLN A 109 -11.68 -0.91 -10.03
CA GLN A 109 -12.46 -2.14 -10.21
C GLN A 109 -13.85 -2.06 -9.55
N VAL A 110 -13.92 -1.59 -8.30
CA VAL A 110 -15.20 -1.45 -7.58
C VAL A 110 -16.05 -0.35 -8.23
N ILE A 111 -15.46 0.78 -8.59
CA ILE A 111 -16.15 1.89 -9.26
C ILE A 111 -16.73 1.45 -10.60
N GLN A 112 -16.00 0.65 -11.37
CA GLN A 112 -16.44 0.17 -12.67
C GLN A 112 -17.56 -0.87 -12.54
N ALA A 113 -17.46 -1.79 -11.57
CA ALA A 113 -18.47 -2.82 -11.35
C ALA A 113 -19.76 -2.27 -10.71
N HIS A 114 -19.64 -1.23 -9.88
CA HIS A 114 -20.70 -0.71 -9.03
C HIS A 114 -20.80 0.83 -9.06
N PRO A 115 -20.96 1.46 -10.23
CA PRO A 115 -20.89 2.92 -10.35
C PRO A 115 -21.91 3.66 -9.50
N ASP A 116 -23.10 3.09 -9.30
CA ASP A 116 -24.20 3.73 -8.58
C ASP A 116 -24.20 3.45 -7.06
N THR A 117 -23.50 2.41 -6.62
CA THR A 117 -23.55 1.92 -5.23
C THR A 117 -22.20 1.91 -4.53
N CYS A 118 -21.10 2.20 -5.23
CA CYS A 118 -19.75 2.10 -4.67
C CYS A 118 -19.43 3.09 -3.53
N GLY A 119 -20.26 4.12 -3.35
CA GLY A 119 -20.08 5.16 -2.33
C GLY A 119 -19.08 6.26 -2.72
N ILE A 120 -18.71 6.33 -4.00
CA ILE A 120 -17.82 7.36 -4.56
C ILE A 120 -18.63 8.29 -5.47
N THR A 121 -18.31 9.58 -5.46
CA THR A 121 -18.97 10.54 -6.37
C THR A 121 -18.59 10.27 -7.83
N PRO A 122 -19.46 10.54 -8.81
CA PRO A 122 -19.14 10.34 -10.23
C PRO A 122 -17.87 11.04 -10.68
N GLU A 123 -17.59 12.24 -10.16
CA GLU A 123 -16.42 13.04 -10.49
C GLU A 123 -15.13 12.38 -9.99
N LEU A 124 -15.09 11.95 -8.73
CA LEU A 124 -13.93 11.24 -8.17
C LEU A 124 -13.74 9.89 -8.88
N GLY A 125 -14.83 9.18 -9.17
CA GLY A 125 -14.79 7.92 -9.90
C GLY A 125 -14.23 8.07 -11.32
N HIS A 126 -14.59 9.15 -12.01
CA HIS A 126 -14.02 9.49 -13.32
C HIS A 126 -12.53 9.81 -13.22
N ALA A 127 -12.12 10.66 -12.27
CA ALA A 127 -10.72 11.03 -12.08
C ALA A 127 -9.82 9.82 -11.75
N ILE A 128 -10.31 8.89 -10.93
CA ILE A 128 -9.59 7.63 -10.64
C ILE A 128 -9.42 6.78 -11.91
N ARG A 129 -10.48 6.62 -12.73
CA ARG A 129 -10.39 5.87 -13.99
C ARG A 129 -9.41 6.49 -14.98
N GLU A 130 -9.43 7.82 -15.12
CA GLU A 130 -8.49 8.54 -15.98
C GLU A 130 -7.05 8.34 -15.51
N TRP A 131 -6.81 8.47 -14.20
CA TRP A 131 -5.50 8.23 -13.62
C TRP A 131 -5.01 6.80 -13.88
N VAL A 132 -5.84 5.79 -13.61
CA VAL A 132 -5.49 4.37 -13.84
C VAL A 132 -5.21 4.10 -15.31
N THR A 133 -5.99 4.68 -16.22
CA THR A 133 -5.77 4.56 -17.67
C THR A 133 -4.44 5.19 -18.08
N ALA A 134 -4.15 6.41 -17.63
CA ALA A 134 -2.90 7.10 -17.92
C ALA A 134 -1.69 6.34 -17.37
N PHE A 135 -1.79 5.84 -16.13
CA PHE A 135 -0.74 5.05 -15.49
C PHE A 135 -0.47 3.76 -16.27
N ARG A 136 -1.53 3.01 -16.62
CA ARG A 136 -1.45 1.76 -17.42
C ARG A 136 -0.79 1.97 -18.76
N ASN A 137 -1.13 3.04 -19.46
CA ASN A 137 -0.52 3.39 -20.75
C ASN A 137 0.97 3.70 -20.62
N ARG A 138 1.41 4.20 -19.47
CA ARG A 138 2.81 4.51 -19.18
C ARG A 138 3.64 3.30 -18.77
N VAL A 139 3.12 2.44 -17.89
CA VAL A 139 3.85 1.26 -17.38
C VAL A 139 3.68 0.02 -18.26
N GLY A 140 2.74 0.06 -19.20
CA GLY A 140 2.45 -1.00 -20.15
C GLY A 140 1.23 -1.86 -19.77
N PRO A 141 0.59 -2.49 -20.77
CA PRO A 141 -0.66 -3.24 -20.60
C PRO A 141 -0.51 -4.49 -19.73
N ALA A 142 0.71 -5.01 -19.55
CA ALA A 142 0.98 -6.15 -18.66
C ALA A 142 0.78 -5.81 -17.18
N TYR A 143 0.64 -4.54 -16.82
CA TYR A 143 0.39 -4.10 -15.46
C TYR A 143 -1.12 -4.20 -15.11
N HIS A 144 -1.56 -5.43 -14.84
CA HIS A 144 -2.87 -5.75 -14.26
C HIS A 144 -2.61 -6.39 -12.90
N PRO A 145 -2.64 -5.62 -11.80
CA PRO A 145 -2.02 -6.09 -10.59
C PRO A 145 -2.83 -7.21 -9.94
N TYR A 146 -4.17 -7.16 -9.94
CA TYR A 146 -5.00 -8.13 -9.20
C TYR A 146 -6.39 -8.44 -9.80
N PRO A 147 -6.94 -9.65 -9.55
CA PRO A 147 -8.35 -9.96 -9.81
C PRO A 147 -9.31 -9.08 -8.99
N ALA A 148 -10.54 -8.91 -9.47
CA ALA A 148 -11.59 -8.17 -8.77
C ALA A 148 -12.08 -8.92 -7.52
N THR A 149 -12.37 -8.17 -6.45
CA THR A 149 -12.94 -8.67 -5.20
C THR A 149 -14.47 -8.67 -5.21
N ASP A 150 -15.10 -9.26 -4.19
CA ASP A 150 -16.56 -9.20 -4.00
C ASP A 150 -17.07 -7.89 -3.38
N ALA A 151 -16.18 -6.91 -3.14
CA ALA A 151 -16.55 -5.62 -2.58
C ALA A 151 -17.47 -4.83 -3.52
N THR A 152 -18.65 -4.45 -3.03
CA THR A 152 -19.61 -3.62 -3.78
C THR A 152 -19.49 -2.13 -3.48
N ARG A 153 -18.87 -1.79 -2.34
CA ARG A 153 -18.55 -0.42 -1.91
C ARG A 153 -17.07 -0.28 -1.66
N VAL A 154 -16.55 0.92 -1.86
CA VAL A 154 -15.13 1.21 -1.60
C VAL A 154 -14.78 1.04 -0.13
N ALA A 155 -15.66 1.41 0.80
CA ALA A 155 -15.45 1.20 2.23
C ALA A 155 -15.36 -0.30 2.63
N ASP A 156 -15.90 -1.18 1.78
CA ASP A 156 -15.87 -2.64 1.99
C ASP A 156 -14.59 -3.27 1.44
N LEU A 157 -13.77 -2.54 0.66
CA LEU A 157 -12.48 -3.03 0.18
C LEU A 157 -11.57 -3.38 1.35
N LYS A 158 -11.02 -4.59 1.30
CA LYS A 158 -9.98 -5.06 2.22
C LYS A 158 -8.72 -5.41 1.46
N PHE A 159 -7.61 -5.41 2.18
CA PHE A 159 -6.29 -5.66 1.60
C PHE A 159 -5.54 -6.72 2.39
N PHE A 160 -5.02 -7.69 1.65
CA PHE A 160 -4.09 -8.69 2.14
C PHE A 160 -2.67 -8.17 2.03
N LEU A 161 -1.90 -8.22 3.13
CA LEU A 161 -0.48 -7.89 3.10
C LEU A 161 0.29 -9.02 2.43
N LEU A 162 0.87 -8.77 1.25
CA LEU A 162 1.68 -9.75 0.54
C LEU A 162 3.11 -9.80 1.11
N ARG A 163 3.70 -8.62 1.30
CA ARG A 163 5.07 -8.45 1.79
C ARG A 163 5.31 -7.05 2.33
N LEU A 164 6.34 -6.91 3.15
CA LEU A 164 6.93 -5.62 3.51
C LEU A 164 8.25 -5.43 2.75
N SER A 165 8.42 -4.26 2.15
CA SER A 165 9.68 -3.84 1.50
C SER A 165 10.34 -2.75 2.32
N ARG A 166 11.44 -3.07 3.00
CA ARG A 166 12.27 -2.12 3.74
C ARG A 166 13.40 -1.59 2.86
N VAL A 167 13.35 -0.30 2.57
CA VAL A 167 14.33 0.41 1.74
C VAL A 167 15.27 1.19 2.65
N SER A 168 16.57 0.91 2.56
CA SER A 168 17.57 1.77 3.18
C SER A 168 17.78 3.03 2.34
N VAL A 169 17.62 4.20 2.97
CA VAL A 169 17.85 5.51 2.36
C VAL A 169 19.18 6.10 2.82
N ARG A 170 19.93 6.66 1.89
CA ARG A 170 21.27 7.21 2.16
C ARG A 170 21.22 8.72 2.30
N ASN A 171 22.10 9.26 3.15
CA ASN A 171 22.31 10.71 3.30
C ASN A 171 21.06 11.51 3.72
N ILE A 172 20.13 10.86 4.43
CA ILE A 172 18.93 11.50 4.99
C ILE A 172 19.11 11.66 6.51
N LYS A 173 19.03 12.91 6.99
CA LYS A 173 19.38 13.26 8.39
C LYS A 173 18.39 12.72 9.44
N HIS A 174 17.17 12.39 9.06
CA HIS A 174 16.07 12.12 10.00
C HIS A 174 15.70 10.64 10.15
N PHE A 175 16.00 9.82 9.14
CA PHE A 175 15.74 8.40 9.15
C PHE A 175 16.66 7.73 8.11
N ASN A 176 16.91 6.45 8.29
CA ASN A 176 17.75 5.64 7.39
C ASN A 176 16.98 4.52 6.69
N THR A 177 15.70 4.30 7.03
CA THR A 177 14.86 3.27 6.44
C THR A 177 13.41 3.74 6.25
N CYS A 178 12.79 3.27 5.16
CA CYS A 178 11.33 3.30 4.97
C CYS A 178 10.83 1.87 4.75
N THR A 179 9.75 1.47 5.41
CA THR A 179 9.08 0.19 5.17
C THR A 179 7.74 0.43 4.49
N ILE A 180 7.59 -0.05 3.26
CA ILE A 180 6.39 0.13 2.45
C ILE A 180 5.70 -1.23 2.29
N PRO A 181 4.39 -1.34 2.56
CA PRO A 181 3.67 -2.58 2.33
C PRO A 181 3.35 -2.75 0.85
N ILE A 182 3.41 -3.99 0.39
CA ILE A 182 2.86 -4.40 -0.88
C ILE A 182 1.60 -5.21 -0.59
N LEU A 183 0.49 -4.74 -1.12
CA LEU A 183 -0.85 -5.18 -0.75
C LEU A 183 -1.59 -5.66 -2.00
N GLN A 184 -2.52 -6.57 -1.79
CA GLN A 184 -3.47 -7.06 -2.78
C GLN A 184 -4.89 -6.90 -2.24
N PRO A 185 -5.85 -6.36 -3.01
CA PRO A 185 -7.24 -6.34 -2.60
C PRO A 185 -7.76 -7.78 -2.42
N CYS A 186 -8.56 -8.00 -1.38
CA CYS A 186 -9.04 -9.31 -0.98
C CYS A 186 -10.46 -9.25 -0.41
N ASN A 187 -11.06 -10.43 -0.24
CA ASN A 187 -12.29 -10.56 0.52
C ASN A 187 -12.02 -10.42 2.03
N PRO A 188 -13.00 -9.94 2.83
CA PRO A 188 -12.76 -9.64 4.24
C PRO A 188 -12.26 -10.80 5.11
N ASP A 189 -12.64 -12.03 4.79
CA ASP A 189 -12.24 -13.26 5.47
C ASP A 189 -10.78 -13.67 5.22
N ALA A 190 -10.13 -13.08 4.20
CA ALA A 190 -8.73 -13.30 3.91
C ALA A 190 -7.78 -12.44 4.77
N VAL A 191 -8.26 -11.36 5.40
CA VAL A 191 -7.42 -10.44 6.19
C VAL A 191 -6.88 -11.12 7.46
N LEU A 192 -5.61 -10.87 7.77
CA LEU A 192 -4.92 -11.42 8.94
C LEU A 192 -4.45 -10.29 9.87
N PRO A 193 -4.89 -10.23 11.15
CA PRO A 193 -4.63 -9.08 12.03
C PRO A 193 -3.15 -8.93 12.45
N ASP A 194 -2.40 -10.03 12.56
CA ASP A 194 -1.01 -10.02 13.08
C ASP A 194 0.06 -10.15 11.99
N VAL A 195 -0.34 -10.11 10.72
CA VAL A 195 0.56 -10.43 9.60
C VAL A 195 1.66 -9.38 9.43
N TRP A 196 1.36 -8.12 9.74
CA TRP A 196 2.35 -7.05 9.69
C TRP A 196 3.46 -7.25 10.71
N GLN A 197 3.09 -7.53 11.97
CA GLN A 197 4.04 -7.69 13.08
C GLN A 197 4.95 -8.90 12.84
N ARG A 198 4.39 -10.00 12.30
CA ARG A 198 5.17 -11.18 11.88
C ARG A 198 6.19 -10.81 10.80
N ALA A 199 5.74 -10.18 9.72
CA ALA A 199 6.63 -9.75 8.64
C ALA A 199 7.68 -8.75 9.13
N GLN A 200 7.31 -7.84 10.03
CA GLN A 200 8.20 -6.83 10.60
C GLN A 200 9.27 -7.45 11.50
N ALA A 201 8.95 -8.49 12.26
CA ALA A 201 9.91 -9.22 13.09
C ALA A 201 10.95 -9.99 12.25
N GLU A 202 10.59 -10.39 11.04
CA GLU A 202 11.48 -11.03 10.07
C GLU A 202 12.33 -10.01 9.28
N LEU A 203 11.95 -8.73 9.24
CA LEU A 203 12.78 -7.67 8.66
C LEU A 203 14.00 -7.41 9.55
N GLY A 204 15.12 -8.02 9.17
CA GLY A 204 16.43 -7.79 9.79
C GLY A 204 17.02 -6.39 9.53
N SER A 205 18.33 -6.26 9.82
CA SER A 205 19.11 -5.08 9.46
C SER A 205 19.28 -5.02 7.93
N VAL A 206 18.94 -3.89 7.33
CA VAL A 206 19.10 -3.68 5.89
C VAL A 206 20.51 -3.18 5.60
N ILE A 207 21.17 -3.79 4.62
CA ILE A 207 22.45 -3.30 4.10
C ILE A 207 22.21 -1.95 3.42
N GLU A 208 23.11 -1.00 3.66
CA GLU A 208 22.94 0.35 3.15
C GLU A 208 22.78 0.35 1.63
N GLY A 209 21.71 0.97 1.13
CA GLY A 209 21.41 0.96 -0.29
C GLY A 209 21.03 -0.42 -0.83
N GLU A 210 20.33 -1.24 -0.04
CA GLU A 210 19.56 -2.38 -0.53
C GLU A 210 18.06 -2.25 -0.18
N VAL A 211 17.25 -3.09 -0.82
CA VAL A 211 15.84 -3.30 -0.47
C VAL A 211 15.73 -4.70 0.10
N GLN A 212 15.27 -4.80 1.35
CA GLN A 212 14.91 -6.07 1.95
C GLN A 212 13.42 -6.29 1.75
N GLU A 213 13.03 -7.47 1.28
CA GLU A 213 11.64 -7.85 1.16
C GLU A 213 11.37 -9.10 2.00
N VAL A 214 10.27 -9.07 2.75
CA VAL A 214 9.80 -10.20 3.55
C VAL A 214 8.35 -10.47 3.19
N SER A 215 8.06 -11.69 2.75
CA SER A 215 6.69 -12.15 2.54
C SER A 215 5.95 -12.21 3.87
N ALA A 216 4.70 -11.75 3.87
CA ALA A 216 3.93 -11.67 5.10
C ALA A 216 3.35 -13.03 5.53
N VAL A 217 3.20 -13.95 4.57
CA VAL A 217 2.76 -15.33 4.78
C VAL A 217 3.48 -16.28 3.82
N SER A 218 3.39 -17.57 4.09
CA SER A 218 3.83 -18.61 3.15
C SER A 218 2.98 -18.62 1.87
N SER A 219 3.52 -19.20 0.80
CA SER A 219 2.79 -19.36 -0.48
C SER A 219 1.50 -20.20 -0.34
N ASP A 220 1.53 -21.22 0.52
CA ASP A 220 0.38 -22.10 0.74
C ASP A 220 -0.71 -21.39 1.55
N GLU A 221 -0.34 -20.66 2.60
CA GLU A 221 -1.28 -19.83 3.37
C GLU A 221 -1.89 -18.72 2.49
N TYR A 222 -1.09 -18.06 1.65
CA TYR A 222 -1.57 -17.08 0.67
C TYR A 222 -2.63 -17.69 -0.26
N LYS A 223 -2.33 -18.83 -0.90
CA LYS A 223 -3.28 -19.50 -1.80
C LYS A 223 -4.54 -19.94 -1.08
N GLN A 224 -4.41 -20.49 0.12
CA GLN A 224 -5.55 -20.93 0.93
C GLN A 224 -6.47 -19.76 1.28
N ARG A 225 -5.90 -18.61 1.67
CA ARG A 225 -6.67 -17.42 2.07
C ARG A 225 -7.27 -16.67 0.90
N MET A 226 -6.52 -16.53 -0.19
CA MET A 226 -6.94 -15.75 -1.34
C MET A 226 -7.84 -16.54 -2.29
N GLY A 227 -7.80 -17.88 -2.25
CA GLY A 227 -8.66 -18.73 -3.08
C GLY A 227 -8.58 -18.35 -4.57
N PRO A 228 -9.70 -18.06 -5.24
CA PRO A 228 -9.72 -17.62 -6.65
C PRO A 228 -8.97 -16.31 -6.92
N LEU A 229 -8.75 -15.47 -5.90
CA LEU A 229 -8.01 -14.21 -6.04
C LEU A 229 -6.48 -14.43 -6.02
N ALA A 230 -6.00 -15.63 -5.70
CA ALA A 230 -4.56 -15.91 -5.66
C ALA A 230 -3.92 -15.81 -7.06
N ILE A 231 -2.80 -15.10 -7.17
CA ILE A 231 -2.07 -14.94 -8.43
C ILE A 231 -0.97 -15.98 -8.55
N ALA A 232 -0.92 -16.66 -9.70
CA ALA A 232 0.14 -17.59 -10.04
C ALA A 232 1.50 -16.87 -10.13
N GLY A 233 2.54 -17.41 -9.48
CA GLY A 233 3.89 -16.86 -9.56
C GLY A 233 4.20 -15.72 -8.58
N LEU A 234 3.23 -15.29 -7.77
CA LEU A 234 3.46 -14.38 -6.62
C LEU A 234 4.06 -15.09 -5.39
N ALA A 235 4.43 -16.37 -5.55
CA ALA A 235 5.09 -17.16 -4.52
C ALA A 235 6.34 -16.42 -4.00
N ALA A 236 6.54 -16.52 -2.68
CA ALA A 236 7.60 -15.85 -1.93
C ALA A 236 8.91 -15.77 -2.73
N PRO A 237 9.57 -14.59 -2.79
CA PRO A 237 10.91 -14.53 -3.36
C PRO A 237 11.72 -15.60 -2.67
N LYS A 238 12.32 -16.53 -3.45
CA LYS A 238 13.28 -17.47 -2.88
C LYS A 238 14.26 -16.64 -2.05
N PRO A 239 14.56 -17.00 -0.78
CA PRO A 239 15.52 -16.28 0.03
C PRO A 239 16.81 -16.21 -0.78
N THR A 240 17.05 -15.04 -1.38
CA THR A 240 18.14 -14.88 -2.33
C THR A 240 19.31 -14.42 -1.48
N THR A 241 20.19 -15.35 -1.12
CA THR A 241 21.46 -15.05 -0.45
C THR A 241 22.47 -14.38 -1.38
N ALA A 242 22.03 -13.87 -2.53
CA ALA A 242 22.86 -13.20 -3.52
C ALA A 242 22.28 -11.79 -3.78
N PRO A 243 23.13 -10.75 -3.89
CA PRO A 243 22.68 -9.40 -4.18
C PRO A 243 21.98 -9.40 -5.54
N VAL A 244 20.68 -9.16 -5.55
CA VAL A 244 19.89 -9.09 -6.77
C VAL A 244 19.98 -7.68 -7.34
N THR A 245 20.92 -7.45 -8.24
CA THR A 245 20.89 -6.32 -9.18
C THR A 245 19.85 -6.61 -10.27
N ARG A 246 18.56 -6.52 -9.92
CA ARG A 246 17.52 -6.42 -10.96
C ARG A 246 17.35 -4.96 -11.34
N HIS A 247 17.95 -4.59 -12.46
CA HIS A 247 17.62 -3.36 -13.16
C HIS A 247 16.20 -3.49 -13.70
N VAL A 248 15.23 -2.92 -12.97
CA VAL A 248 13.95 -2.55 -13.59
C VAL A 248 14.25 -1.34 -14.46
N HIS A 249 14.52 -1.58 -15.74
CA HIS A 249 14.58 -0.51 -16.74
C HIS A 249 13.15 -0.03 -16.98
N PHE A 250 12.80 1.10 -16.36
CA PHE A 250 11.80 1.98 -16.93
C PHE A 250 12.53 2.83 -17.97
N SER A 251 12.26 2.54 -19.24
CA SER A 251 12.66 3.37 -20.37
C SER A 251 11.90 4.70 -20.36
#